data_AF-A0A3M1CP08-F1
#
_entry.id   AF-A0A3M1CP08-F1
#
_cell.length_a   1.000
_cell.length_b   1.000
_cell.length_c   1.000
_cell.angle_alpha   90.00
_cell.angle_beta   90.00
_cell.angle_gamma   90.00
#
_symmetry.space_group_name_H-M   'P 1'
#
loop_
_entity.id
_entity.type
_entity.pdbx_description
1 polymer ?
#
loop_
_entity_poly.entity_id
_entity_poly.type
_entity_poly.pdbx_seq_one_letter_code
_entity_poly.pdbx_strand_id
1 'polypeptide(L)'
;MARIHPSQLTDAFTGFTVAAERAVYDKAARELPDEFHVFHDFKWDNPGLADSKTRGQIDFVIAHPEFGFITLEVKGGRCRYEPDLRGWSTID
;
A
#
# COMPACT_ATOMS: atom_id res chain seq x y z
N MET A 1 5.99 17.75 0.84
CA MET A 1 4.93 16.73 0.98
C MET A 1 5.09 15.76 -0.17
N ALA A 2 4.99 14.47 0.09
CA ALA A 2 5.16 13.43 -0.93
C ALA A 2 4.21 13.62 -2.11
N ARG A 3 4.64 13.09 -3.25
CA ARG A 3 3.84 13.04 -4.48
C ARG A 3 2.98 11.78 -4.44
N ILE A 4 1.68 11.95 -4.18
CA ILE A 4 0.75 10.84 -4.03
C ILE A 4 0.01 10.56 -5.36
N HIS A 5 -0.17 9.28 -5.68
CA HIS A 5 -0.80 8.77 -6.89
C HIS A 5 -1.88 7.75 -6.50
N PRO A 6 -3.17 8.00 -6.75
CA PRO A 6 -3.73 9.27 -7.23
C PRO A 6 -3.55 10.38 -6.18
N SER A 7 -3.51 11.64 -6.61
CA SER A 7 -3.36 12.78 -5.69
C SER A 7 -4.59 13.03 -4.82
N GLN A 8 -5.72 12.40 -5.15
CA GLN A 8 -6.97 12.42 -4.41
C GLN A 8 -7.59 11.03 -4.42
N LEU A 9 -8.08 10.58 -3.27
CA LEU A 9 -8.84 9.34 -3.15
C LEU A 9 -10.22 9.50 -3.78
N THR A 10 -10.72 8.43 -4.40
CA THR A 10 -12.08 8.36 -4.93
C THR A 10 -13.08 8.02 -3.82
N ASP A 11 -14.36 8.26 -4.07
CA ASP A 11 -15.44 7.89 -3.15
C ASP A 11 -15.49 6.37 -2.86
N ALA A 12 -14.89 5.54 -3.70
CA ALA A 12 -14.75 4.10 -3.41
C ALA A 12 -13.87 3.83 -2.17
N PHE A 13 -12.92 4.73 -1.88
CA PHE A 13 -12.07 4.71 -0.69
C PHE A 13 -12.65 5.65 0.38
N THR A 14 -13.89 5.41 0.81
CA THR A 14 -14.45 6.17 1.95
C THR A 14 -13.69 5.83 3.24
N GLY A 15 -13.54 6.83 4.12
CA GLY A 15 -12.91 6.61 5.43
C GLY A 15 -13.63 5.60 6.33
N PHE A 16 -14.87 5.23 6.03
CA PHE A 16 -15.64 4.24 6.78
C PHE A 16 -15.31 2.80 6.38
N THR A 17 -14.98 2.54 5.12
CA THR A 17 -14.72 1.17 4.62
C THR A 17 -13.26 0.74 4.76
N VAL A 18 -12.31 1.68 4.83
CA VAL A 18 -10.86 1.41 4.82
C VAL A 18 -10.08 2.34 5.77
N ALA A 19 -10.62 2.61 6.97
CA ALA A 19 -10.08 3.61 7.90
C ALA A 19 -8.57 3.51 8.16
N ALA A 20 -8.03 2.29 8.26
CA ALA A 20 -6.60 2.05 8.47
C ALA A 20 -5.75 2.46 7.25
N GLU A 21 -6.16 2.06 6.04
CA GLU A 21 -5.49 2.43 4.79
C GLU A 21 -5.51 3.95 4.59
N ARG A 22 -6.67 4.59 4.85
CA ARG A 22 -6.79 6.05 4.77
C ARG A 22 -5.88 6.76 5.77
N ALA A 23 -5.76 6.26 7.00
CA ALA A 23 -4.85 6.83 7.99
C ALA A 23 -3.39 6.78 7.51
N VAL A 24 -2.99 5.69 6.84
CA VAL A 24 -1.66 5.56 6.23
C VAL A 24 -1.50 6.53 5.06
N TYR A 25 -2.48 6.63 4.16
CA TYR A 25 -2.48 7.58 3.04
C TYR A 25 -2.29 9.02 3.52
N ASP A 26 -3.12 9.48 4.46
CA ASP A 26 -3.10 10.85 4.98
C ASP A 26 -1.76 11.15 5.69
N LYS A 27 -1.21 10.17 6.42
CA LYS A 27 0.10 10.30 7.08
C LYS A 27 1.23 10.37 6.07
N ALA A 28 1.23 9.51 5.05
CA ALA A 28 2.24 9.51 3.99
C ALA A 28 2.23 10.84 3.21
N ALA A 29 1.06 11.34 2.85
CA ALA A 29 0.89 12.63 2.18
C ALA A 29 1.47 13.80 3.00
N ARG A 30 1.23 13.80 4.31
CA ARG A 30 1.63 14.89 5.20
C ARG A 30 3.09 14.84 5.64
N GLU A 31 3.62 13.65 5.91
CA GLU A 31 4.88 13.49 6.65
C GLU A 31 6.07 13.11 5.78
N LEU A 32 5.87 12.55 4.59
CA LEU A 32 6.98 12.23 3.69
C LEU A 32 7.45 13.47 2.89
N PRO A 33 8.77 13.61 2.66
CA PRO A 33 9.35 14.62 1.74
C PRO A 33 8.82 14.48 0.31
N ASP A 34 8.95 15.55 -0.48
CA ASP A 34 8.47 15.60 -1.87
C ASP A 34 9.29 14.75 -2.86
N GLU A 35 10.42 14.22 -2.43
CA GLU A 35 11.22 13.22 -3.16
C GLU A 35 10.54 11.84 -3.17
N PHE A 36 9.64 11.57 -2.21
CA PHE A 36 8.89 10.33 -2.17
C PHE A 36 7.70 10.36 -3.11
N HIS A 37 7.54 9.27 -3.86
CA HIS A 37 6.37 8.96 -4.66
C HIS A 37 5.60 7.83 -3.98
N VAL A 38 4.31 8.04 -3.69
CA VAL A 38 3.45 7.04 -3.07
C VAL A 38 2.34 6.67 -4.04
N PHE A 39 2.32 5.43 -4.48
CA PHE A 39 1.25 4.87 -5.31
C PHE A 39 0.32 4.09 -4.42
N HIS A 40 -0.95 4.50 -4.37
CA HIS A 40 -2.01 3.87 -3.62
C HIS A 40 -2.93 3.06 -4.55
N ASP A 41 -3.43 1.92 -4.08
CA ASP A 41 -4.24 0.96 -4.85
C ASP A 41 -3.55 0.55 -6.16
N PHE A 42 -2.25 0.22 -6.07
CA PHE A 42 -1.44 -0.09 -7.23
C PHE A 42 -1.82 -1.48 -7.78
N LYS A 43 -2.34 -1.49 -9.00
CA LYS A 43 -2.78 -2.71 -9.71
C LYS A 43 -1.83 -3.03 -10.85
N TRP A 44 -1.64 -4.32 -11.10
CA TRP A 44 -0.93 -4.79 -12.27
C TRP A 44 -1.71 -5.90 -12.96
N ASP A 45 -1.66 -5.88 -14.29
CA ASP A 45 -2.06 -6.98 -15.15
C ASP A 45 -0.92 -7.26 -16.15
N ASN A 46 -0.39 -8.48 -16.08
CA ASN A 46 0.62 -9.07 -16.95
C ASN A 46 2.08 -8.63 -16.73
N PRO A 47 2.74 -9.03 -15.61
CA PRO A 47 4.19 -8.98 -15.55
C PRO A 47 4.76 -10.08 -16.46
N GLY A 48 5.56 -9.69 -17.46
CA GLY A 48 6.27 -10.63 -18.35
C GLY A 48 7.41 -11.40 -17.68
N LEU A 49 7.34 -11.62 -16.37
CA LEU A 49 8.37 -12.27 -15.56
C LEU A 49 7.94 -13.70 -15.22
N ALA A 50 8.83 -14.65 -15.47
CA ALA A 50 8.66 -16.03 -15.02
C ALA A 50 8.43 -16.05 -13.49
N ASP A 51 7.51 -16.91 -13.04
CA ASP A 51 7.12 -17.09 -11.63
C ASP A 51 6.43 -15.89 -10.95
N SER A 52 5.99 -14.88 -11.71
CA SER A 52 5.21 -13.75 -11.19
C SER A 52 3.69 -13.99 -11.29
N LYS A 53 2.92 -13.39 -10.36
CA LYS A 53 1.46 -13.38 -10.48
C LYS A 53 1.05 -12.46 -11.63
N THR A 54 0.32 -13.02 -12.60
CA THR A 54 -0.16 -12.29 -13.78
C THR A 54 -1.12 -11.16 -13.47
N ARG A 55 -1.77 -11.14 -12.31
CA ARG A 55 -2.57 -10.01 -11.84
C ARG A 55 -2.44 -9.87 -10.34
N GLY A 56 -2.52 -8.64 -9.86
CA GLY A 56 -2.61 -8.36 -8.44
C GLY A 56 -2.82 -6.89 -8.13
N GLN A 57 -2.94 -6.63 -6.84
CA GLN A 57 -3.10 -5.32 -6.25
C GLN A 57 -2.27 -5.29 -4.95
N ILE A 58 -1.74 -4.11 -4.63
CA ILE A 58 -1.10 -3.81 -3.35
C ILE A 58 -1.58 -2.43 -2.91
N ASP A 59 -1.81 -2.26 -1.61
CA ASP A 59 -2.33 -1.00 -1.07
C ASP A 59 -1.38 0.16 -1.33
N PHE A 60 -0.07 0.00 -1.06
CA PHE A 60 0.93 1.05 -1.30
C PHE A 60 2.23 0.54 -1.94
N VAL A 61 2.75 1.33 -2.88
CA VAL A 61 4.17 1.34 -3.29
C VAL A 61 4.75 2.70 -2.92
N ILE A 62 5.77 2.72 -2.07
CA ILE A 62 6.45 3.95 -1.63
C ILE A 62 7.86 3.94 -2.22
N ALA A 63 8.15 4.88 -3.12
CA ALA A 63 9.38 4.94 -3.88
C ALA A 63 10.16 6.23 -3.63
N HIS A 64 11.48 6.13 -3.62
CA HIS A 64 12.44 7.23 -3.53
C HIS A 64 13.55 7.00 -4.56
N PRO A 65 14.00 8.02 -5.30
CA PRO A 65 14.98 7.85 -6.38
C PRO A 65 16.32 7.26 -5.90
N GLU A 66 16.73 7.53 -4.65
CA GLU A 66 17.99 7.03 -4.11
C GLU A 66 17.85 5.75 -3.27
N PHE A 67 16.69 5.52 -2.65
CA PHE A 67 16.50 4.40 -1.71
C PHE A 67 15.79 3.20 -2.34
N GLY A 68 15.28 3.34 -3.56
CA GLY A 68 14.45 2.32 -4.19
C GLY A 68 13.01 2.41 -3.71
N PHE A 69 12.35 1.27 -3.50
CA PHE A 69 10.95 1.25 -3.09
C PHE A 69 10.65 0.16 -2.07
N ILE A 70 9.56 0.36 -1.34
CA ILE A 70 8.92 -0.66 -0.51
C ILE A 70 7.47 -0.84 -0.95
N THR A 71 6.95 -2.04 -0.76
CA THR A 71 5.52 -2.32 -0.78
C THR A 71 4.99 -2.34 0.65
N LEU A 72 3.82 -1.77 0.87
CA LEU A 72 3.16 -1.76 2.17
C LEU A 72 1.70 -2.16 1.97
N GLU A 73 1.35 -3.32 2.52
CA GLU A 73 -0.03 -3.78 2.65
C GLU A 73 -0.56 -3.39 4.02
N VAL A 74 -1.75 -2.78 4.08
CA VAL A 74 -2.36 -2.31 5.33
C VAL A 74 -3.51 -3.22 5.71
N LYS A 75 -3.51 -3.64 6.98
CA LYS A 75 -4.63 -4.38 7.58
C LYS A 75 -5.16 -3.57 8.75
N GLY A 76 -6.47 -3.34 8.76
CA GLY A 76 -7.18 -2.82 9.93
C GLY A 76 -7.31 -3.91 11.00
N GLY A 77 -7.59 -3.49 12.23
CA GLY A 77 -7.78 -4.41 13.34
C GLY A 77 -6.47 -5.02 13.85
N ARG A 78 -6.58 -6.16 14.53
CA ARG A 78 -5.43 -6.87 15.09
C ARG A 78 -4.97 -7.93 14.12
N CYS A 79 -3.65 -8.00 13.96
CA CYS A 79 -2.99 -9.04 13.18
C CYS A 79 -2.16 -9.94 14.10
N ARG A 80 -2.05 -11.21 13.72
CA ARG A 80 -1.17 -12.19 14.34
C ARG A 80 -0.18 -12.71 13.32
N TYR A 81 1.09 -12.75 13.72
CA TYR A 81 2.10 -13.47 12.95
C TYR A 81 2.01 -14.97 13.24
N GLU A 82 1.96 -15.78 12.20
CA GLU A 82 1.93 -17.24 12.24
C GLU A 82 3.26 -17.78 11.71
N PRO A 83 4.20 -18.18 12.59
CA PRO A 83 5.56 -18.58 12.19
C PRO A 83 5.57 -19.76 11.21
N ASP A 84 4.69 -20.75 11.41
CA ASP A 84 4.63 -21.96 10.59
C ASP A 84 4.21 -21.67 9.15
N LEU A 85 3.36 -20.66 8.94
CA LEU A 85 2.95 -20.20 7.61
C LEU A 85 3.86 -19.09 7.06
N ARG A 86 4.81 -18.61 7.89
CA ARG A 86 5.58 -17.37 7.64
C ARG A 86 4.68 -16.22 7.19
N GLY A 87 3.50 -16.11 7.80
CA GLY A 87 2.42 -15.26 7.32
C GLY A 87 1.75 -14.46 8.43
N TRP A 88 0.87 -13.54 8.03
CA TRP A 88 0.04 -12.75 8.93
C TRP A 88 -1.43 -13.09 8.72
N SER A 89 -2.18 -13.21 9.81
CA SER A 89 -3.64 -13.40 9.79
C SER A 89 -4.34 -12.30 10.57
N THR A 90 -5.53 -11.91 10.11
CA THR A 90 -6.44 -11.05 10.88
C THR A 90 -7.11 -11.87 11.98
N ILE A 91 -7.23 -11.31 13.19
CA ILE A 91 -7.79 -12.00 14.36
C ILE A 91 -9.01 -11.30 14.96
N ASP A 92 -9.61 -10.34 14.25
CA ASP A 92 -10.91 -9.72 14.54
C ASP A 92 -11.65 -9.27 13.27
#